data_AF-A0A024V1F0-F1
#
_entry.id   AF-A0A024V1F0-F1
#
_cell.length_a   1.000
_cell.length_b   1.000
_cell.length_c   1.000
_cell.angle_alpha   90.00
_cell.angle_beta   90.00
_cell.angle_gamma   90.00
#
_symmetry.space_group_name_H-M   'P 1'
#
loop_
_entity.id
_entity.type
_entity.pdbx_description
1 polymer ?
#
loop_
_entity_poly.entity_id
_entity_poly.type
_entity_poly.pdbx_seq_one_letter_code
_entity_poly.pdbx_strand_id
1 'polypeptide(L)'
;MEKTEEHECNNIPCEIYDKVDHLDFRDDFLLCSTCPNISPYHKEGYLSKKFSNSWCGFKKRWFVLRNNKLYYYKNEKSLRPSGVLDLDIINMNLYVSIHK
;
A
#
# COMPACT_ATOMS: atom_id res chain seq x y z
N MET A 1 6.96 -29.29 -27.27
CA MET A 1 6.19 -28.32 -28.08
C MET A 1 5.13 -27.75 -27.17
N GLU A 2 5.48 -26.64 -26.55
CA GLU A 2 4.63 -25.86 -25.65
C GLU A 2 3.67 -25.04 -26.52
N LYS A 3 2.37 -25.12 -26.25
CA LYS A 3 1.38 -24.21 -26.82
C LYS A 3 1.06 -23.16 -25.78
N THR A 4 1.50 -21.93 -26.04
CA THR A 4 1.07 -20.73 -25.34
C THR A 4 -0.34 -20.37 -25.83
N GLU A 5 -1.31 -20.34 -24.92
CA GLU A 5 -2.61 -19.70 -25.15
C GLU A 5 -2.54 -18.29 -24.59
N GLU A 6 -2.57 -17.32 -25.49
CA GLU A 6 -2.64 -15.90 -25.19
C GLU A 6 -4.07 -15.54 -24.79
N HIS A 7 -4.26 -15.11 -23.54
CA HIS A 7 -5.52 -14.55 -23.09
C HIS A 7 -5.51 -13.03 -23.31
N GLU A 8 -6.30 -12.61 -24.31
CA GLU A 8 -6.55 -11.24 -24.70
C GLU A 8 -7.29 -10.48 -23.58
N CYS A 9 -6.61 -9.55 -22.90
CA CYS A 9 -7.23 -8.63 -21.97
C CYS A 9 -7.48 -7.29 -22.67
N ASN A 10 -8.76 -6.97 -22.86
CA ASN A 10 -9.24 -5.77 -23.51
C ASN A 10 -8.58 -4.50 -22.93
N ASN A 11 -7.91 -3.78 -23.81
CA ASN A 11 -7.23 -2.52 -23.56
C ASN A 11 -8.21 -1.47 -22.98
N ILE A 12 -8.00 -1.08 -21.72
CA ILE A 12 -8.48 0.21 -21.22
C ILE A 12 -7.28 1.16 -21.30
N PRO A 13 -7.35 2.24 -22.09
CA PRO A 13 -6.21 3.14 -22.28
C PRO A 13 -5.71 3.74 -20.97
N CYS A 14 -4.38 3.78 -20.79
CA CYS A 14 -3.67 4.35 -19.64
C CYS A 14 -3.85 5.88 -19.47
N GLU A 15 -4.83 6.50 -20.14
CA GLU A 15 -4.96 7.97 -20.26
C GLU A 15 -5.69 8.65 -19.09
N ILE A 16 -5.92 7.97 -17.97
CA ILE A 16 -6.63 8.57 -16.82
C ILE A 16 -5.66 9.21 -15.81
N TYR A 17 -4.35 9.01 -15.95
CA TYR A 17 -3.35 9.51 -14.99
C TYR A 17 -3.19 11.03 -14.96
N ASP A 18 -3.71 11.78 -15.94
CA ASP A 18 -3.44 13.23 -16.06
C ASP A 18 -4.53 14.16 -15.51
N LYS A 19 -5.64 13.66 -14.93
CA LYS A 19 -6.72 14.55 -14.44
C LYS A 19 -7.47 14.06 -13.22
N VAL A 20 -6.86 13.97 -12.03
CA VAL A 20 -7.66 13.89 -10.79
C VAL A 20 -6.93 14.46 -9.57
N ASP A 21 -6.99 15.79 -9.37
CA ASP A 21 -6.59 16.47 -8.12
C ASP A 21 -7.56 16.22 -6.94
N HIS A 22 -8.34 15.14 -6.96
CA HIS A 22 -9.29 14.84 -5.89
C HIS A 22 -9.68 13.35 -5.84
N LEU A 23 -8.70 12.46 -5.62
CA LEU A 23 -8.99 11.04 -5.39
C LEU A 23 -9.38 10.82 -3.93
N ASP A 24 -10.69 10.66 -3.71
CA ASP A 24 -11.22 10.19 -2.44
C ASP A 24 -10.73 8.76 -2.17
N PHE A 25 -10.49 8.47 -0.89
CA PHE A 25 -9.95 7.25 -0.27
C PHE A 25 -10.34 5.87 -0.87
N ARG A 26 -11.36 5.80 -1.74
CA ARG A 26 -11.91 4.57 -2.31
C ARG A 26 -11.21 4.13 -3.60
N ASP A 27 -10.67 5.06 -4.39
CA ASP A 27 -10.20 4.76 -5.75
C ASP A 27 -8.79 4.15 -5.78
N ASP A 28 -7.92 4.51 -4.83
CA ASP A 28 -6.64 3.83 -4.59
C ASP A 28 -6.82 2.32 -4.35
N PHE A 29 -7.97 1.92 -3.80
CA PHE A 29 -8.26 0.53 -3.45
C PHE A 29 -8.88 -0.26 -4.62
N LEU A 30 -9.59 0.40 -5.53
CA LEU A 30 -10.22 -0.24 -6.70
C LEU A 30 -9.21 -0.50 -7.85
N LEU A 31 -8.11 0.26 -7.91
CA LEU A 31 -7.00 0.00 -8.83
C LEU A 31 -6.21 -1.29 -8.49
N CYS A 32 -6.50 -1.94 -7.36
CA CYS A 32 -5.77 -3.09 -6.86
C CYS A 32 -6.17 -4.43 -7.50
N SER A 33 -7.38 -4.54 -8.05
CA SER A 33 -7.97 -5.85 -8.34
C SER A 33 -7.61 -6.44 -9.70
N THR A 34 -7.03 -5.67 -10.62
CA THR A 34 -6.91 -6.08 -12.03
C THR A 34 -5.53 -5.83 -12.70
N CYS A 35 -4.50 -5.41 -11.97
CA CYS A 35 -3.22 -5.05 -12.59
C CYS A 35 -2.07 -5.97 -12.12
N PRO A 36 -1.43 -6.76 -13.01
CA PRO A 36 -0.24 -7.55 -12.68
C PRO A 36 1.03 -6.70 -12.50
N ASN A 37 0.97 -5.39 -12.77
CA ASN A 37 2.07 -4.46 -12.52
C ASN A 37 2.02 -3.91 -11.09
N ILE A 38 2.18 -4.81 -10.13
CA ILE A 38 2.49 -4.42 -8.75
C ILE A 38 3.81 -3.66 -8.81
N SER A 39 3.77 -2.37 -8.42
CA SER A 39 4.97 -1.53 -8.31
C SER A 39 6.11 -2.32 -7.65
N PRO A 40 7.36 -2.24 -8.14
CA PRO A 40 8.49 -2.93 -7.52
C PRO A 40 8.73 -2.50 -6.06
N TYR A 41 8.09 -1.40 -5.63
CA TYR A 41 8.13 -0.87 -4.28
C TYR A 41 6.91 -1.26 -3.43
N HIS A 42 5.95 -2.01 -3.97
CA HIS A 42 4.84 -2.56 -3.19
C HIS A 42 5.39 -3.53 -2.16
N LYS A 43 5.12 -3.21 -0.90
CA LYS A 43 5.43 -4.09 0.23
C LYS A 43 4.26 -4.10 1.18
N GLU A 44 3.99 -5.27 1.71
CA GLU A 44 2.94 -5.45 2.70
C GLU A 44 3.37 -6.45 3.76
N GLY A 45 2.84 -6.30 4.96
CA GLY A 45 3.26 -7.13 6.07
C GLY A 45 2.78 -6.63 7.43
N TYR A 46 2.92 -7.50 8.43
CA TYR A 46 2.64 -7.12 9.80
C TYR A 46 3.82 -6.37 10.42
N LEU A 47 3.54 -5.19 10.98
CA LEU A 47 4.47 -4.44 11.82
C LEU A 47 3.80 -4.04 13.14
N SER A 48 4.62 -3.75 14.14
CA SER A 48 4.18 -3.24 15.43
C SER A 48 4.13 -1.71 15.40
N LYS A 49 2.93 -1.14 15.49
CA LYS A 49 2.71 0.31 15.53
C LYS A 49 2.51 0.79 16.96
N LYS A 50 3.28 1.78 17.40
CA LYS A 50 2.99 2.49 18.65
C LYS A 50 1.71 3.32 18.51
N PHE A 51 0.83 3.22 19.49
CA PHE A 51 -0.36 4.06 19.52
C PHE A 51 0.04 5.53 19.81
N SER A 52 -0.70 6.49 19.27
CA SER A 52 -0.45 7.92 19.53
C SER A 52 -0.55 8.24 21.01
N ASN A 53 -1.47 7.57 21.73
CA ASN A 53 -1.63 7.73 23.16
C ASN A 53 -0.64 6.80 23.88
N SER A 54 0.23 7.39 24.70
CA SER A 54 1.35 6.73 25.38
C SER A 54 0.96 5.53 26.24
N TRP A 55 -0.29 5.46 26.72
CA TRP A 55 -0.79 4.36 27.56
C TRP A 55 -1.18 3.09 26.80
N CYS A 56 -1.33 3.12 25.47
CA CYS A 56 -1.86 1.99 24.70
C CYS A 56 -0.79 1.08 24.05
N GLY A 57 0.49 1.32 24.33
CA GLY A 57 1.60 0.47 23.88
C GLY A 57 1.73 0.30 22.35
N PHE A 58 2.33 -0.82 21.93
CA PHE A 58 2.45 -1.23 20.53
C PHE A 58 1.33 -2.21 20.15
N LYS A 59 0.77 -2.06 18.95
CA LYS A 59 -0.23 -2.98 18.39
C LYS A 59 0.21 -3.49 17.03
N LYS A 60 0.04 -4.79 16.78
CA LYS A 60 0.23 -5.40 15.47
C LYS A 60 -0.80 -4.84 14.48
N ARG A 61 -0.34 -4.39 13.31
CA ARG A 61 -1.16 -3.87 12.21
C ARG A 61 -0.62 -4.41 10.90
N TRP A 62 -1.51 -4.59 9.94
CA TRP A 62 -1.12 -4.92 8.56
C TRP A 62 -0.80 -3.62 7.84
N PHE A 63 0.39 -3.50 7.29
CA PHE A 63 0.85 -2.32 6.56
C PHE A 63 0.91 -2.63 5.07
N VAL A 64 0.61 -1.62 4.25
CA VAL A 64 0.69 -1.67 2.79
C VAL A 64 1.36 -0.39 2.31
N LEU A 65 2.49 -0.52 1.63
CA LEU A 65 3.24 0.58 1.02
C LEU A 65 2.87 0.68 -0.46
N ARG A 66 2.20 1.77 -0.84
CA ARG A 66 1.79 2.06 -2.23
C ARG A 66 1.80 3.56 -2.48
N ASN A 67 2.20 3.97 -3.68
CA ASN A 67 2.15 5.38 -4.12
C ASN A 67 2.79 6.36 -3.12
N ASN A 68 3.96 5.99 -2.57
CA ASN A 68 4.65 6.75 -1.52
C ASN A 68 3.83 7.04 -0.25
N LYS A 69 2.77 6.25 -0.02
CA LYS A 69 1.94 6.29 1.17
C LYS A 69 1.99 4.93 1.87
N LEU A 70 2.07 4.99 3.18
CA LEU A 70 2.07 3.81 4.03
C LEU A 70 0.71 3.71 4.74
N TYR A 71 -0.14 2.83 4.23
CA TYR A 71 -1.45 2.54 4.79
C TYR A 71 -1.31 1.49 5.89
N TYR A 72 -2.17 1.54 6.91
CA TYR A 72 -2.24 0.48 7.91
C TYR A 72 -3.67 0.09 8.25
N TYR A 73 -3.85 -1.20 8.50
CA TYR A 73 -5.14 -1.85 8.69
C TYR A 73 -5.18 -2.62 10.01
N LYS A 74 -6.38 -2.89 10.50
CA LYS A 74 -6.57 -3.74 11.69
C LYS A 74 -6.03 -5.15 11.44
N ASN A 75 -6.25 -5.68 10.25
CA ASN A 75 -5.74 -6.95 9.74
C ASN A 75 -5.68 -6.92 8.20
N GLU A 76 -5.09 -7.93 7.59
CA GLU A 76 -4.94 -8.08 6.14
C GLU A 76 -6.29 -8.06 5.37
N LYS A 77 -7.35 -8.61 5.96
CA LYS A 77 -8.68 -8.70 5.33
C LYS A 77 -9.54 -7.44 5.51
N SER A 78 -9.00 -6.40 6.15
CA SER A 78 -9.75 -5.18 6.43
C SER A 78 -9.87 -4.35 5.15
N LEU A 79 -11.11 -4.05 4.76
CA LEU A 79 -11.39 -3.26 3.55
C LEU A 79 -11.04 -1.78 3.69
N ARG A 80 -10.94 -1.25 4.92
CA ARG A 80 -10.66 0.15 5.17
C ARG A 80 -9.40 0.32 6.02
N PRO A 81 -8.50 1.23 5.64
CA PRO A 81 -7.34 1.56 6.45
C PRO A 81 -7.78 2.22 7.76
N SER A 82 -7.07 1.90 8.82
CA SER A 82 -7.16 2.60 10.10
C SER A 82 -6.37 3.93 10.09
N GLY A 83 -5.58 4.17 9.04
CA GLY A 83 -4.92 5.43 8.77
C GLY A 83 -3.94 5.32 7.61
N VAL A 84 -3.47 6.48 7.17
CA VAL A 84 -2.49 6.64 6.09
C VAL A 84 -1.36 7.53 6.58
N LEU A 85 -0.15 7.20 6.16
CA LEU A 85 1.05 7.95 6.47
C LEU A 85 1.69 8.36 5.14
N ASP A 86 1.64 9.66 4.84
CA ASP A 86 2.19 10.20 3.59
C ASP A 86 3.71 10.38 3.73
N LEU A 87 4.48 9.60 2.97
CA LEU A 87 5.94 9.57 3.13
C LEU A 87 6.62 10.79 2.54
N ASP A 88 5.95 11.55 1.67
CA ASP A 88 6.52 12.75 1.05
C ASP A 88 6.70 13.89 2.07
N ILE A 89 5.91 13.88 3.15
CA ILE A 89 5.90 14.94 4.17
C ILE A 89 6.55 14.51 5.48
N ILE A 90 7.07 13.28 5.57
CA ILE A 90 7.55 12.71 6.83
C ILE A 90 9.05 12.52 6.81
N ASN A 91 9.70 13.01 7.85
CA ASN A 91 11.09 12.71 8.11
C ASN A 91 11.24 11.29 8.69
N MET A 92 11.89 10.40 7.95
CA MET A 92 12.17 9.03 8.37
C MET A 92 13.55 8.93 9.01
N ASN A 93 13.59 8.58 10.30
CA ASN A 93 14.82 8.26 11.00
C ASN A 93 15.00 6.73 11.06
N LEU A 94 16.06 6.23 10.43
CA LEU A 94 16.40 4.81 10.44
C LEU A 94 17.42 4.51 11.54
N TYR A 95 17.06 3.62 12.45
CA TYR A 95 17.96 3.08 13.46
C TYR A 95 18.25 1.63 13.12
N VAL A 96 19.47 1.35 12.65
CA VAL A 96 19.92 -0.01 12.38
C VAL A 96 20.53 -0.57 13.66
N SER A 97 19.85 -1.54 14.28
CA SER A 97 20.43 -2.32 15.37
C SER A 97 21.40 -3.35 14.79
N ILE A 98 22.69 -3.01 14.82
CA ILE A 98 23.77 -3.96 14.50
C ILE A 98 23.91 -4.87 15.72
N HIS A 99 23.32 -6.05 15.66
CA HIS A 99 23.62 -7.11 16.63
C HIS A 99 25.01 -7.67 16.29
N LYS A 100 25.96 -7.49 17.21
CA LYS A 100 27.28 -8.14 17.16
C LYS A 100 27.17 -9.61 17.51
#